data_AF-A0A923QCL1-F1
#
_entry.id   AF-A0A923QCL1-F1
#
_cell.length_a   1.000
_cell.length_b   1.000
_cell.length_c   1.000
_cell.angle_alpha   90.00
_cell.angle_beta   90.00
_cell.angle_gamma   90.00
#
_symmetry.space_group_name_H-M   'P 1'
#
loop_
_entity.id
_entity.type
_entity.pdbx_description
1 polymer ?
#
loop_
_entity_poly.entity_id
_entity_poly.type
_entity_poly.pdbx_seq_one_letter_code
_entity_poly.pdbx_strand_id
1 'polypeptide(L)'
;MSGDRRTSGPTTPATGRPVRTGSPPNIERPLNLFAPATTIPEAVELNGDSAWNQFQDLAARQDAGYAATEPSALAGALKAATPGPAPATLDEVLLEARRLNRVCPKPMQWVRFYALLPDRRPGMPPPPLQGRSWEQTSSLGKRMVLRDQIEWAAARGGLDKAMAHLRSLREEDWLHMDE
;
A
#
# COMPACT_ATOMS: atom_id res chain seq x y z
N MET A 1 36.45 -5.39 -70.46
CA MET A 1 36.04 -4.72 -69.22
C MET A 1 37.00 -5.23 -68.15
N SER A 2 38.13 -4.55 -67.90
CA SER A 2 38.27 -3.38 -67.00
C SER A 2 37.46 -3.60 -65.73
N GLY A 3 37.99 -3.67 -64.53
CA GLY A 3 39.27 -3.23 -63.93
C GLY A 3 38.93 -3.09 -62.43
N ASP A 4 39.71 -3.66 -61.52
CA ASP A 4 40.87 -3.02 -60.88
C ASP A 4 40.53 -2.52 -59.44
N ARG A 5 41.55 -2.59 -58.58
CA ARG A 5 41.75 -1.96 -57.25
C ARG A 5 41.02 -2.58 -56.05
N ARG A 6 41.73 -3.28 -55.13
CA ARG A 6 42.75 -2.84 -54.14
C ARG A 6 42.26 -1.72 -53.21
N THR A 7 42.34 -1.95 -51.90
CA THR A 7 43.12 -1.20 -50.85
C THR A 7 42.56 -1.58 -49.46
N SER A 8 43.31 -2.27 -48.57
CA SER A 8 44.29 -1.71 -47.60
C SER A 8 43.64 -0.85 -46.50
N GLY A 9 43.32 -1.41 -45.32
CA GLY A 9 44.05 -1.17 -44.04
C GLY A 9 43.41 -0.04 -43.20
N PRO A 10 43.93 0.39 -42.02
CA PRO A 10 44.51 -0.34 -40.88
C PRO A 10 44.03 0.19 -39.47
N THR A 11 44.38 -0.55 -38.40
CA THR A 11 44.95 -0.13 -37.09
C THR A 11 44.55 1.20 -36.41
N THR A 12 43.92 1.09 -35.20
CA THR A 12 44.18 1.70 -33.84
C THR A 12 44.60 3.21 -33.74
N PRO A 13 44.83 3.89 -32.59
CA PRO A 13 44.52 3.69 -31.16
C PRO A 13 44.06 4.97 -30.39
N ALA A 14 43.83 4.83 -29.06
CA ALA A 14 44.07 5.81 -27.98
C ALA A 14 43.18 7.11 -27.97
N THR A 15 42.93 7.91 -26.93
CA THR A 15 43.53 8.25 -25.63
C THR A 15 42.49 9.11 -24.86
N GLY A 16 42.27 8.89 -23.56
CA GLY A 16 42.48 9.94 -22.53
C GLY A 16 41.29 10.03 -21.53
N ARG A 17 41.45 9.68 -20.23
CA ARG A 17 41.93 10.46 -19.04
C ARG A 17 40.93 11.57 -18.59
N PRO A 18 40.92 12.04 -17.31
CA PRO A 18 40.87 11.38 -16.00
C PRO A 18 39.97 12.10 -14.94
N VAL A 19 39.99 11.60 -13.69
CA VAL A 19 39.72 12.28 -12.38
C VAL A 19 38.30 12.76 -12.06
N ARG A 20 37.71 12.24 -10.97
CA ARG A 20 37.48 13.01 -9.73
C ARG A 20 37.04 12.11 -8.57
N THR A 21 37.93 12.04 -7.59
CA THR A 21 37.69 11.77 -6.18
C THR A 21 36.45 12.48 -5.66
N GLY A 22 35.57 11.72 -5.00
CA GLY A 22 34.46 12.23 -4.22
C GLY A 22 34.15 11.22 -3.12
N SER A 23 34.98 11.25 -2.07
CA SER A 23 34.75 10.53 -0.81
C SER A 23 33.38 10.94 -0.25
N PRO A 24 32.44 10.02 0.04
CA PRO A 24 31.28 10.37 0.85
C PRO A 24 31.72 10.60 2.31
N PRO A 25 31.12 11.58 3.01
CA PRO A 25 31.57 12.03 4.31
C PRO A 25 31.32 10.99 5.41
N ASN A 26 32.31 10.91 6.29
CA ASN A 26 32.29 10.27 7.59
C ASN A 26 31.07 10.73 8.41
N ILE A 27 30.14 9.81 8.71
CA ILE A 27 29.05 10.03 9.67
C ILE A 27 29.40 9.22 10.92
N GLU A 28 30.32 9.77 11.72
CA GLU A 28 30.43 9.41 13.13
C GLU A 28 29.23 10.01 13.87
N ARG A 29 28.21 9.18 14.10
CA ARG A 29 27.23 9.40 15.17
C ARG A 29 27.26 8.17 16.07
N PRO A 30 27.85 8.21 17.26
CA PRO A 30 27.62 7.15 18.23
C PRO A 30 26.15 7.21 18.65
N LEU A 31 25.38 6.21 18.27
CA LEU A 31 24.08 5.90 18.84
C LEU A 31 24.30 5.42 20.28
N ASN A 32 24.50 6.37 21.21
CA ASN A 32 24.40 6.05 22.62
C ASN A 32 22.91 6.07 23.01
N LEU A 33 22.20 5.02 22.58
CA LEU A 33 20.76 4.82 22.74
C LEU A 33 20.43 3.86 23.91
N PHE A 34 21.36 3.69 24.85
CA PHE A 34 21.14 2.87 26.03
C PHE A 34 21.10 3.76 27.26
N ALA A 35 19.88 4.14 27.64
CA ALA A 35 19.57 4.53 29.01
C ALA A 35 19.96 3.39 29.98
N PRO A 36 20.29 3.67 31.26
CA PRO A 36 20.66 2.63 32.20
C PRO A 36 19.56 1.59 32.30
N ALA A 37 19.95 0.31 32.24
CA ALA A 37 19.07 -0.84 32.22
C ALA A 37 17.99 -0.74 33.31
N THR A 38 16.78 -0.37 32.92
CA THR A 38 15.59 -0.68 33.71
C THR A 38 15.52 -2.21 33.74
N THR A 39 15.75 -2.80 34.91
CA THR A 39 15.54 -4.24 35.14
C THR A 39 14.14 -4.58 34.64
N ILE A 40 14.06 -5.31 33.53
CA ILE A 40 12.80 -5.81 33.00
C ILE A 40 12.29 -6.81 34.05
N PRO A 41 11.10 -6.61 34.65
CA PRO A 41 10.59 -7.57 35.62
C PRO A 41 10.36 -8.90 34.92
N GLU A 42 10.82 -9.98 35.57
CA GLU A 42 10.65 -11.35 35.10
C GLU A 42 9.14 -11.67 35.04
N ALA A 43 8.66 -12.09 33.86
CA ALA A 43 7.28 -12.50 33.68
C ALA A 43 7.09 -13.88 34.31
N VAL A 44 6.42 -13.93 35.47
CA VAL A 44 6.06 -15.18 36.13
C VAL A 44 4.73 -15.68 35.55
N GLU A 45 4.76 -16.81 34.85
CA GLU A 45 3.55 -17.47 34.36
C GLU A 45 2.88 -18.25 35.51
N LEU A 46 1.77 -17.71 36.02
CA LEU A 46 0.91 -18.40 36.97
C LEU A 46 -0.29 -19.00 36.23
N ASN A 47 -0.64 -20.25 36.56
CA ASN A 47 -1.80 -20.94 35.97
C ASN A 47 -3.11 -20.16 36.20
N GLY A 48 -4.00 -20.20 35.19
CA GLY A 48 -5.09 -19.24 34.94
C GLY A 48 -5.94 -18.81 36.14
N ASP A 49 -6.28 -19.72 37.05
CA ASP A 49 -7.13 -19.38 38.22
C ASP A 49 -6.38 -18.56 39.28
N SER A 50 -5.07 -18.81 39.45
CA SER A 50 -4.23 -18.05 40.39
C SER A 50 -3.86 -16.67 39.84
N ALA A 51 -3.68 -16.56 38.53
CA ALA A 51 -3.49 -15.27 37.86
C ALA A 51 -4.74 -14.40 37.95
N TRP A 52 -5.93 -15.00 37.82
CA TRP A 52 -7.20 -14.27 37.92
C TRP A 52 -7.47 -13.74 39.34
N ASN A 53 -7.18 -14.53 40.37
CA ASN A 53 -7.31 -14.06 41.76
C ASN A 53 -6.33 -12.91 42.08
N GLN A 54 -5.08 -12.98 41.60
CA GLN A 54 -4.15 -11.86 41.77
C GLN A 54 -4.61 -10.59 41.04
N PHE A 55 -5.24 -10.74 39.87
CA PHE A 55 -5.84 -9.61 39.16
C PHE A 55 -6.99 -8.99 39.97
N GLN A 56 -7.87 -9.79 40.57
CA GLN A 56 -8.96 -9.29 41.41
C GLN A 56 -8.44 -8.59 42.68
N ASP A 57 -7.43 -9.14 43.34
CA ASP A 57 -6.75 -8.53 44.48
C ASP A 57 -6.12 -7.17 44.13
N LEU A 58 -5.50 -7.07 42.94
CA LEU A 58 -4.94 -5.82 42.44
C LEU A 58 -6.04 -4.80 42.11
N ALA A 59 -7.13 -5.22 41.47
CA ALA A 59 -8.26 -4.36 41.16
C ALA A 59 -8.91 -3.80 42.43
N ALA A 60 -9.08 -4.62 43.47
CA ALA A 60 -9.60 -4.20 44.76
C ALA A 60 -8.68 -3.18 45.48
N ARG A 61 -7.36 -3.25 45.25
CA ARG A 61 -6.39 -2.28 45.77
C ARG A 61 -6.32 -0.99 44.94
N GLN A 62 -6.71 -1.03 43.67
CA GLN A 62 -6.66 0.10 42.72
C GLN A 62 -7.89 1.00 42.76
N ASP A 63 -8.82 0.81 43.70
CA ASP A 63 -9.96 1.71 43.93
C ASP A 63 -9.56 3.06 44.57
N ALA A 64 -8.31 3.48 44.35
CA ALA A 64 -7.86 4.84 44.56
C ALA A 64 -8.23 5.64 43.31
N GLY A 65 -9.26 6.48 43.41
CA GLY A 65 -9.79 7.29 42.31
C GLY A 65 -8.68 7.90 41.46
N TYR A 66 -8.67 7.56 40.17
CA TYR A 66 -7.72 8.10 39.21
C TYR A 66 -7.78 9.64 39.21
N ALA A 67 -6.61 10.28 39.12
CA ALA A 67 -6.54 11.72 38.89
C ALA A 67 -7.23 12.07 37.56
N ALA A 68 -7.84 13.26 37.50
CA ALA A 68 -8.47 13.75 36.28
C ALA A 68 -7.45 13.75 35.13
N THR A 69 -7.75 13.02 34.06
CA THR A 69 -6.90 12.98 32.87
C THR A 69 -7.01 14.31 32.16
N GLU A 70 -5.94 15.11 32.20
CA GLU A 70 -5.87 16.31 31.37
C GLU A 70 -5.77 15.90 29.89
N PRO A 71 -6.59 16.49 29.00
CA PRO A 71 -6.56 16.15 27.59
C PRO A 71 -5.20 16.53 27.00
N SER A 72 -4.54 15.57 26.38
CA SER A 72 -3.29 15.80 25.65
C SER A 72 -3.50 16.90 24.59
N ALA A 73 -2.67 17.96 24.63
CA ALA A 73 -2.67 19.04 23.64
C ALA A 73 -2.41 18.53 22.20
N LEU A 74 -1.95 17.29 22.04
CA LEU A 74 -1.82 16.62 20.76
C LEU A 74 -3.17 16.44 20.03
N ALA A 75 -4.29 16.43 20.76
CA ALA A 75 -5.63 16.34 20.19
C ALA A 75 -6.05 17.60 19.41
N GLY A 76 -5.45 18.77 19.72
CA GLY A 76 -5.71 20.01 19.01
C GLY A 76 -4.99 20.09 17.65
N ALA A 77 -3.77 19.55 17.56
CA ALA A 77 -2.95 19.62 16.35
C ALA A 77 -3.46 18.72 15.21
N LEU A 78 -4.16 17.63 15.52
CA LEU A 78 -4.73 16.72 14.52
C LEU A 78 -6.08 17.20 13.95
N LYS A 79 -6.69 18.25 14.53
CA LYS A 79 -8.01 18.76 14.09
C LYS A 79 -7.92 19.86 13.03
N ALA A 80 -6.72 20.32 12.69
CA ALA A 80 -6.48 21.49 11.82
C ALA A 80 -5.92 21.14 10.42
N ALA A 81 -6.08 19.90 9.98
CA ALA A 81 -5.91 19.55 8.57
C ALA A 81 -7.21 18.92 8.09
N THR A 82 -8.19 19.76 7.74
CA THR A 82 -9.09 19.37 6.66
C THR A 82 -8.25 19.48 5.40
N PRO A 83 -7.78 18.38 4.79
CA PRO A 83 -7.17 18.51 3.48
C PRO A 83 -8.29 19.07 2.60
N GLY A 84 -7.99 20.08 1.77
CA GLY A 84 -8.82 20.32 0.58
C GLY A 84 -8.94 19.01 -0.21
N PRO A 85 -9.84 18.90 -1.20
CA PRO A 85 -10.02 17.66 -1.95
C PRO A 85 -8.69 17.33 -2.67
N ALA A 86 -7.86 16.52 -2.01
CA ALA A 86 -6.64 16.00 -2.56
C ALA A 86 -7.03 15.06 -3.70
N PRO A 87 -6.23 14.98 -4.76
CA PRO A 87 -6.46 13.98 -5.80
C PRO A 87 -6.51 12.60 -5.15
N ALA A 88 -7.41 11.74 -5.63
CA ALA A 88 -7.62 10.43 -5.03
C ALA A 88 -6.29 9.65 -5.02
N THR A 89 -5.83 9.24 -3.84
CA THR A 89 -4.61 8.44 -3.73
C THR A 89 -4.91 6.97 -4.05
N LEU A 90 -3.90 6.21 -4.48
CA LEU A 90 -4.05 4.77 -4.77
C LEU A 90 -4.62 4.01 -3.57
N ASP A 91 -4.09 4.28 -2.37
CA ASP A 91 -4.51 3.61 -1.14
C ASP A 91 -5.96 3.93 -0.79
N GLU A 92 -6.40 5.18 -0.98
CA GLU A 92 -7.81 5.54 -0.79
C GLU A 92 -8.74 4.77 -1.72
N VAL A 93 -8.40 4.65 -3.01
CA VAL A 93 -9.21 3.91 -3.98
C VAL A 93 -9.24 2.42 -3.63
N LEU A 94 -8.10 1.85 -3.23
CA LEU A 94 -8.02 0.45 -2.81
C LEU A 94 -8.78 0.18 -1.51
N LEU A 95 -8.79 1.13 -0.56
CA LEU A 95 -9.61 1.06 0.65
C LEU A 95 -11.10 1.11 0.31
N GLU A 96 -11.51 2.04 -0.55
CA GLU A 96 -12.90 2.15 -0.99
C GLU A 96 -13.40 0.86 -1.67
N ALA A 97 -12.56 0.26 -2.52
CA ALA A 97 -12.89 -1.01 -3.19
C ALA A 97 -13.03 -2.21 -2.23
N ARG A 98 -12.48 -2.14 -1.02
CA ARG A 98 -12.52 -3.20 0.00
C ARG A 98 -13.43 -2.91 1.18
N ARG A 99 -14.10 -1.75 1.19
CA ARG A 99 -15.07 -1.41 2.24
C ARG A 99 -16.16 -2.46 2.34
N LEU A 100 -16.74 -2.64 3.52
CA LEU A 100 -17.89 -3.53 3.74
C LEU A 100 -17.69 -4.97 3.20
N ASN A 101 -16.47 -5.52 3.32
CA ASN A 101 -16.10 -6.84 2.79
C ASN A 101 -16.31 -7.01 1.28
N ARG A 102 -16.33 -5.91 0.52
CA ARG A 102 -16.39 -5.93 -0.95
C ARG A 102 -15.14 -6.62 -1.53
N VAL A 103 -15.36 -7.35 -2.62
CA VAL A 103 -14.33 -8.08 -3.37
C VAL A 103 -14.03 -7.36 -4.67
N CYS A 104 -15.08 -7.16 -5.46
CA CYS A 104 -15.05 -6.51 -6.76
C CYS A 104 -16.46 -6.14 -7.23
N PRO A 105 -16.62 -5.19 -8.18
CA PRO A 105 -17.91 -4.94 -8.81
C PRO A 105 -18.44 -6.17 -9.56
N LYS A 106 -19.76 -6.32 -9.67
CA LYS A 106 -20.39 -7.36 -10.50
C LYS A 106 -20.00 -7.21 -11.98
N PRO A 107 -20.05 -8.29 -12.78
CA PRO A 107 -19.47 -8.32 -14.13
C PRO A 107 -19.88 -7.14 -15.04
N MET A 108 -21.17 -6.77 -15.06
CA MET A 108 -21.64 -5.65 -15.89
C MET A 108 -21.01 -4.31 -15.51
N GLN A 109 -20.89 -4.03 -14.20
CA GLN A 109 -20.29 -2.80 -13.71
C GLN A 109 -18.77 -2.83 -13.82
N TRP A 110 -18.16 -4.00 -13.65
CA TRP A 110 -16.72 -4.14 -13.82
C TRP A 110 -16.30 -3.89 -15.28
N VAL A 111 -17.08 -4.33 -16.27
CA VAL A 111 -16.81 -3.98 -17.68
C VAL A 111 -16.88 -2.46 -17.91
N ARG A 112 -17.82 -1.76 -17.27
CA ARG A 112 -17.93 -0.29 -17.34
C ARG A 112 -16.75 0.39 -16.67
N PHE A 113 -16.34 -0.06 -15.48
CA PHE A 113 -15.13 0.40 -14.81
C PHE A 113 -13.90 0.24 -15.72
N TYR A 114 -13.73 -0.95 -16.30
CA TYR A 114 -12.62 -1.22 -17.21
C TYR A 114 -12.66 -0.32 -18.46
N ALA A 115 -13.85 0.07 -18.93
CA ALA A 115 -14.00 1.01 -20.04
C ALA A 115 -13.46 2.41 -19.74
N LEU A 116 -13.43 2.82 -18.47
CA LEU A 116 -12.98 4.13 -18.03
C LEU A 116 -11.45 4.24 -17.89
N LEU A 117 -10.74 3.11 -17.93
CA LEU A 117 -9.29 3.10 -17.74
C LEU A 117 -8.57 3.72 -18.96
N PRO A 118 -7.57 4.59 -18.73
CA PRO A 118 -6.80 5.23 -19.79
C PRO A 118 -5.79 4.27 -20.45
N ASP A 119 -5.47 4.55 -21.71
CA ASP A 119 -4.39 3.93 -22.51
C ASP A 119 -4.32 2.40 -22.45
N ARG A 120 -5.49 1.75 -22.49
CA ARG A 120 -5.60 0.29 -22.47
C ARG A 120 -4.96 -0.31 -23.72
N ARG A 121 -4.18 -1.37 -23.52
CA ARG A 121 -3.59 -2.19 -24.57
C ARG A 121 -4.21 -3.58 -24.54
N PRO A 122 -4.14 -4.34 -25.65
CA PRO A 122 -4.53 -5.75 -25.64
C PRO A 122 -3.76 -6.49 -24.53
N GLY A 123 -4.47 -7.04 -23.55
CA GLY A 123 -3.90 -7.78 -22.44
C GLY A 123 -3.36 -6.95 -21.26
N MET A 124 -3.42 -5.61 -21.29
CA MET A 124 -2.94 -4.76 -20.19
C MET A 124 -3.79 -3.47 -20.05
N PRO A 125 -4.43 -3.22 -18.88
CA PRO A 125 -4.46 -4.07 -17.68
C PRO A 125 -5.25 -5.37 -17.94
N PRO A 126 -5.15 -6.39 -17.05
CA PRO A 126 -5.88 -7.63 -17.25
C PRO A 126 -7.38 -7.35 -17.45
N PRO A 127 -8.03 -7.95 -18.46
CA PRO A 127 -9.44 -7.70 -18.72
C PRO A 127 -10.30 -8.20 -17.55
N PRO A 128 -11.49 -7.61 -17.33
CA PRO A 128 -12.41 -8.07 -16.32
C PRO A 128 -12.86 -9.51 -16.64
N LEU A 129 -12.92 -10.33 -15.60
CA LEU A 129 -13.38 -11.71 -15.68
C LEU A 129 -14.87 -11.74 -16.06
N GLN A 130 -15.28 -12.65 -16.95
CA GLN A 130 -16.64 -12.71 -17.48
C GLN A 130 -17.10 -14.16 -17.68
N GLY A 131 -18.41 -14.41 -17.54
CA GLY A 131 -19.02 -15.73 -17.75
C GLY A 131 -18.36 -16.82 -16.93
N ARG A 132 -17.92 -17.91 -17.57
CA ARG A 132 -17.29 -19.03 -16.85
C ARG A 132 -16.00 -18.66 -16.13
N SER A 133 -15.20 -17.72 -16.65
CA SER A 133 -13.96 -17.31 -15.97
C SER A 133 -14.26 -16.55 -14.68
N TRP A 134 -15.39 -15.86 -14.61
CA TRP A 134 -15.89 -15.22 -13.39
C TRP A 134 -16.23 -16.25 -12.32
N GLU A 135 -17.05 -17.25 -12.67
CA GLU A 135 -17.55 -18.27 -11.75
C GLU A 135 -16.43 -19.15 -11.20
N GLN A 136 -15.44 -19.50 -12.04
CA GLN A 136 -14.33 -20.38 -11.65
C GLN A 136 -13.25 -19.68 -10.83
N THR A 137 -13.12 -18.35 -10.94
CA THR A 137 -12.07 -17.62 -10.22
C THR A 137 -12.49 -17.40 -8.78
N SER A 138 -11.62 -17.70 -7.81
CA SER A 138 -11.89 -17.41 -6.39
C SER A 138 -12.11 -15.92 -6.14
N SER A 139 -12.82 -15.57 -5.07
CA SER A 139 -13.03 -14.17 -4.67
C SER A 139 -11.70 -13.42 -4.49
N LEU A 140 -10.68 -14.07 -3.95
CA LEU A 140 -9.33 -13.48 -3.85
C LEU A 140 -8.72 -13.20 -5.23
N GLY A 141 -8.87 -14.12 -6.19
CA GLY A 141 -8.40 -13.92 -7.57
C GLY A 141 -9.10 -12.74 -8.26
N LYS A 142 -10.41 -12.60 -8.06
CA LYS A 142 -11.17 -11.44 -8.55
C LYS A 142 -10.64 -10.13 -7.96
N ARG A 143 -10.36 -10.10 -6.65
CA ARG A 143 -9.79 -8.92 -5.98
C ARG A 143 -8.42 -8.53 -6.52
N MET A 144 -7.57 -9.50 -6.88
CA MET A 144 -6.26 -9.22 -7.49
C MET A 144 -6.39 -8.55 -8.85
N VAL A 145 -7.28 -9.04 -9.73
CA VAL A 145 -7.50 -8.41 -11.05
C VAL A 145 -8.00 -6.97 -10.91
N LEU A 146 -8.91 -6.71 -9.97
CA LEU A 146 -9.40 -5.35 -9.72
C LEU A 146 -8.28 -4.44 -9.20
N ARG A 147 -7.45 -4.94 -8.29
CA ARG A 147 -6.28 -4.21 -7.77
C ARG A 147 -5.34 -3.81 -8.90
N ASP A 148 -4.97 -4.75 -9.77
CA ASP A 148 -4.06 -4.48 -10.90
C ASP A 148 -4.63 -3.39 -11.84
N GLN A 149 -5.94 -3.38 -12.05
CA GLN A 149 -6.61 -2.35 -12.85
C GLN A 149 -6.62 -0.98 -12.16
N ILE A 150 -6.77 -0.93 -10.84
CA ILE A 150 -6.68 0.32 -10.06
C ILE A 150 -5.23 0.85 -10.07
N GLU A 151 -4.23 -0.03 -9.89
CA GLU A 151 -2.82 0.33 -10.01
C GLU A 151 -2.48 0.83 -11.42
N TRP A 152 -3.08 0.23 -12.45
CA TRP A 152 -2.95 0.71 -13.82
C TRP A 152 -3.51 2.12 -14.01
N ALA A 153 -4.68 2.40 -13.41
CA ALA A 153 -5.27 3.74 -13.42
C ALA A 153 -4.34 4.74 -12.70
N ALA A 154 -3.76 4.36 -11.57
CA ALA A 154 -2.80 5.18 -10.82
C ALA A 154 -1.59 5.59 -11.66
N ALA A 155 -0.97 4.63 -12.33
CA ALA A 155 0.20 4.86 -13.17
C ALA A 155 -0.06 5.83 -14.35
N ARG A 156 -1.33 6.09 -14.69
CA ARG A 156 -1.76 6.89 -15.85
C ARG A 156 -2.63 8.10 -15.48
N GLY A 157 -2.73 8.43 -14.20
CA GLY A 157 -3.54 9.57 -13.73
C GLY A 157 -5.06 9.38 -13.91
N GLY A 158 -5.54 8.14 -14.00
CA GLY A 158 -6.95 7.79 -14.12
C GLY A 158 -7.69 7.56 -12.79
N LEU A 159 -7.04 7.79 -11.64
CA LEU A 159 -7.58 7.45 -10.32
C LEU A 159 -8.86 8.20 -9.97
N ASP A 160 -8.98 9.48 -10.32
CA ASP A 160 -10.17 10.26 -9.96
C ASP A 160 -11.44 9.71 -10.63
N LYS A 161 -11.34 9.30 -11.89
CA LYS A 161 -12.44 8.66 -12.63
C LYS A 161 -12.76 7.29 -12.06
N ALA A 162 -11.74 6.51 -11.70
CA ALA A 162 -11.89 5.21 -11.05
C ALA A 162 -12.61 5.37 -9.69
N MET A 163 -12.14 6.28 -8.84
CA MET A 163 -12.74 6.59 -7.54
C MET A 163 -14.20 7.03 -7.66
N ALA A 164 -14.47 7.97 -8.57
CA ALA A 164 -15.83 8.47 -8.81
C ALA A 164 -16.77 7.33 -9.26
N HIS A 165 -16.30 6.44 -10.13
CA HIS A 165 -17.09 5.30 -10.57
C HIS A 165 -17.36 4.33 -9.41
N LEU A 166 -16.35 3.95 -8.63
CA LEU A 166 -16.53 3.01 -7.52
C LEU A 166 -17.46 3.56 -6.44
N ARG A 167 -17.42 4.88 -6.16
CA ARG A 167 -18.35 5.55 -5.24
C ARG A 167 -19.78 5.64 -5.78
N SER A 168 -19.97 5.59 -7.10
CA SER A 168 -21.31 5.62 -7.71
C SER A 168 -22.01 4.26 -7.69
N LEU A 169 -21.28 3.17 -7.45
CA LEU A 169 -21.84 1.82 -7.38
C LEU A 169 -22.60 1.63 -6.08
N ARG A 170 -23.80 1.07 -6.18
CA ARG A 170 -24.62 0.68 -5.02
C ARG A 170 -24.11 -0.63 -4.45
N GLU A 171 -24.48 -0.98 -3.22
CA GLU A 171 -23.98 -2.20 -2.58
C GLU A 171 -24.35 -3.47 -3.36
N GLU A 172 -25.53 -3.51 -3.96
CA GLU A 172 -26.01 -4.61 -4.79
C GLU A 172 -25.20 -4.82 -6.08
N ASP A 173 -24.43 -3.83 -6.49
CA ASP A 173 -23.55 -3.87 -7.65
C ASP A 173 -22.16 -4.44 -7.30
N TRP A 174 -21.90 -4.77 -6.04
CA TRP A 174 -20.66 -5.41 -5.57
C TRP A 174 -20.85 -6.91 -5.31
N LEU A 175 -19.72 -7.63 -5.40
CA LEU A 175 -19.57 -8.99 -4.86
C LEU A 175 -18.94 -8.89 -3.47
N HIS A 176 -19.45 -9.66 -2.52
CA HIS A 176 -18.97 -9.74 -1.13
C HIS A 176 -18.20 -11.04 -0.89
N MET A 177 -17.38 -11.10 0.16
CA MET A 177 -16.63 -12.32 0.50
C MET A 177 -17.52 -13.45 1.04
N ASP A 178 -18.71 -13.13 1.54
CA ASP A 178 -19.62 -14.07 2.20
C ASP A 178 -20.62 -14.74 1.23
N GLU A 179 -20.49 -14.51 -0.08
CA GLU A 179 -21.29 -15.08 -1.17
C GLU A 179 -20.46 -16.08 -2.00
#